data_AF-A0A917DAM2-F1
#
_entry.id   AF-A0A917DAM2-F1
#
_cell.length_a   1.000
_cell.length_b   1.000
_cell.length_c   1.000
_cell.angle_alpha   90.00
_cell.angle_beta   90.00
_cell.angle_gamma   90.00
#
_symmetry.space_group_name_H-M   'P 1'
#
loop_
_entity.id
_entity.type
_entity.pdbx_description
1 polymer ?
#
loop_
_entity_poly.entity_id
_entity_poly.type
_entity_poly.pdbx_seq_one_letter_code
_entity_poly.pdbx_strand_id
1 'polypeptide(L)' 'MTKNTKSESFLQDFFGIFGELCNKHNSRASGKNLVVPGNLQGNWTNALNNQNITLTGNLELTAHDYLILKK' A
#
# COMPACT_ATOMS: atom_id res chain seq x y z
N MET A 1 -29.30 5.47 18.89
CA MET A 1 -29.16 4.96 17.51
C MET A 1 -27.71 4.55 17.29
N THR A 2 -27.42 3.28 17.47
CA THR A 2 -26.06 2.72 17.38
C THR A 2 -25.81 2.34 15.91
N LYS A 3 -25.30 3.28 15.11
CA LYS A 3 -24.87 2.95 13.74
C LYS A 3 -23.54 2.21 13.83
N ASN A 4 -23.62 0.90 13.58
CA ASN A 4 -22.51 0.00 13.25
C ASN A 4 -21.51 0.69 12.31
N THR A 5 -20.36 1.11 12.84
CA THR A 5 -19.20 1.57 12.06
C THR A 5 -18.16 0.46 11.89
N LYS A 6 -18.57 -0.81 11.94
CA LYS A 6 -17.67 -1.97 11.80
C LYS A 6 -17.51 -2.49 10.36
N SER A 7 -18.29 -2.01 9.39
CA SER A 7 -18.27 -2.53 8.02
C SER A 7 -17.30 -1.81 7.07
N GLU A 8 -16.87 -0.57 7.36
CA GLU A 8 -16.00 0.19 6.44
C GLU A 8 -14.49 -0.08 6.67
N SER A 9 -14.12 -0.65 7.81
CA SER A 9 -12.72 -0.99 8.12
C SER A 9 -12.27 -2.34 7.52
N PHE A 10 -13.18 -3.08 6.90
CA PHE A 10 -13.00 -4.52 6.63
C PHE A 10 -12.34 -4.85 5.28
N LEU A 11 -12.15 -3.87 4.38
CA LEU A 11 -11.66 -4.14 3.01
C LEU A 11 -10.32 -3.51 2.59
N GLN A 12 -9.68 -2.61 3.36
CA GLN A 12 -8.90 -1.56 2.67
C GLN A 12 -7.37 -1.62 2.74
N ASP A 13 -6.76 -2.66 3.32
CA ASP A 13 -5.29 -2.82 3.39
C ASP A 13 -4.82 -4.07 2.62
N PHE A 14 -5.31 -4.30 1.40
CA PHE A 14 -4.88 -5.47 0.61
C PHE A 14 -3.40 -5.39 0.29
N PHE A 15 -2.65 -6.43 0.67
CA PHE A 15 -1.30 -6.74 0.18
C PHE A 15 -1.47 -7.82 -0.88
N GLY A 16 -1.95 -7.42 -2.06
CA GLY A 16 -2.08 -8.33 -3.20
C GLY A 16 -0.77 -8.33 -3.99
N ILE A 17 -0.05 -9.45 -3.98
CA ILE A 17 1.10 -9.68 -4.85
C ILE A 17 0.65 -10.66 -5.93
N PHE A 18 0.48 -10.17 -7.14
CA PHE A 18 0.21 -11.00 -8.32
C PHE A 18 1.45 -10.96 -9.21
N GLY A 19 2.37 -11.90 -8.99
CA GLY A 19 3.63 -11.98 -9.74
C GLY A 19 4.51 -10.74 -9.55
N GLU A 20 4.43 -9.80 -10.51
CA GLU A 20 5.23 -8.57 -10.62
C GLU A 20 4.44 -7.30 -10.28
N LEU A 21 3.19 -7.43 -9.82
CA LEU A 21 2.34 -6.31 -9.42
C LEU A 21 2.06 -6.34 -7.91
N CYS A 22 2.28 -5.21 -7.25
CA CYS A 22 1.90 -4.97 -5.86
C CYS A 22 1.01 -3.73 -5.77
N ASN A 23 -0.14 -3.85 -5.11
CA ASN A 23 -1.03 -2.73 -4.84
C ASN A 23 -1.13 -2.50 -3.32
N LYS A 24 -0.94 -1.26 -2.91
CA LYS A 24 -1.00 -0.76 -1.54
C LYS A 24 -1.96 0.42 -1.50
N HIS A 25 -2.86 0.45 -0.54
CA HIS A 25 -3.79 1.55 -0.34
C HIS A 25 -3.84 1.91 1.13
N ASN A 26 -3.87 3.20 1.45
CA ASN A 26 -4.12 3.72 2.79
C ASN A 26 -5.41 4.54 2.76
N SER A 27 -6.51 3.94 3.18
CA SER A 27 -7.82 4.63 3.24
C SER A 27 -7.96 5.57 4.44
N ARG A 28 -6.98 5.61 5.35
CA ARG A 28 -7.06 6.36 6.60
C ARG A 28 -6.73 7.84 6.38
N ALA A 29 -7.29 8.68 7.26
CA ALA A 29 -6.96 10.10 7.34
C ALA A 29 -5.59 10.39 7.99
N SER A 30 -4.83 9.35 8.34
CA SER A 30 -3.47 9.44 8.91
C SER A 30 -2.48 8.65 8.07
N GLY A 31 -1.22 9.10 8.07
CA GLY A 31 -0.12 8.33 7.49
C GLY A 31 0.07 6.98 8.18
N LYS A 32 0.65 6.03 7.45
CA LYS A 32 0.91 4.67 7.92
C LYS A 32 2.27 4.20 7.45
N ASN A 33 3.06 3.66 8.38
CA ASN A 33 4.27 2.93 8.07
C ASN A 33 3.96 1.44 7.92
N LEU A 34 4.32 0.90 6.76
CA LEU A 34 4.18 -0.50 6.41
C LEU A 34 5.57 -1.14 6.37
N VAL A 35 5.70 -2.31 6.98
CA VAL A 35 6.90 -3.13 6.81
C VAL A 35 6.84 -3.79 5.45
N VAL A 36 7.89 -3.61 4.64
CA VAL A 36 8.02 -4.23 3.32
C VAL A 36 8.48 -5.68 3.52
N PRO A 37 7.68 -6.68 3.12
CA PRO A 37 8.07 -8.07 3.21
C PRO A 37 9.25 -8.34 2.27
N GLY A 38 10.13 -9.27 2.64
CA GLY A 38 11.40 -9.51 1.95
C GLY A 38 11.28 -9.79 0.45
N ASN A 39 10.19 -10.45 0.03
CA ASN A 39 9.89 -10.73 -1.38
C ASN A 39 9.55 -9.47 -2.21
N LEU A 40 9.20 -8.36 -1.57
CA LEU A 40 8.98 -7.07 -2.21
C LEU A 40 10.17 -6.13 -2.11
N GLN A 41 11.27 -6.51 -1.45
CA GLN A 41 12.43 -5.64 -1.38
C GLN A 41 13.11 -5.52 -2.74
N GLY A 42 13.71 -4.36 -3.01
CA GLY A 42 14.41 -4.05 -4.24
C GLY A 42 13.76 -2.93 -5.05
N ASN A 43 14.10 -2.87 -6.34
CA ASN A 43 13.67 -1.80 -7.23
C ASN A 43 12.31 -2.12 -7.85
N TRP A 44 11.42 -1.14 -7.79
CA TRP A 44 10.09 -1.15 -8.36
C TRP A 44 9.84 0.15 -9.10
N THR A 45 8.86 0.13 -9.98
CA THR A 45 8.36 1.33 -10.65
C THR A 45 6.94 1.60 -10.16
N ASN A 46 6.68 2.81 -9.70
CA ASN A 46 5.32 3.25 -9.43
C ASN A 46 4.57 3.35 -10.76
N ALA A 47 3.53 2.54 -10.93
CA ALA A 47 2.76 2.48 -12.16
C ALA A 47 1.95 3.76 -12.44
N LEU A 48 1.71 4.60 -11.43
CA LEU A 48 0.90 5.82 -11.56
C LEU A 48 1.65 6.97 -12.20
N ASN A 49 2.93 7.11 -11.85
CA ASN A 49 3.77 8.24 -12.26
C ASN A 49 5.09 7.82 -12.90
N ASN A 50 5.28 6.51 -13.09
CA ASN A 50 6.47 5.89 -13.68
C ASN A 50 7.78 6.26 -12.97
N GLN A 51 7.72 6.56 -11.67
CA GLN A 51 8.90 6.82 -10.84
C GLN A 51 9.49 5.52 -10.29
N ASN A 52 10.82 5.44 -10.30
CA ASN A 52 11.52 4.33 -9.67
C ASN A 52 11.53 4.50 -8.14
N ILE A 53 11.17 3.45 -7.44
CA ILE A 53 11.12 3.37 -5.97
C ILE A 53 11.93 2.17 -5.53
N THR A 54 12.83 2.39 -4.57
CA THR A 54 13.58 1.31 -3.92
C THR A 54 12.90 0.98 -2.60
N LEU A 55 12.34 -0.23 -2.49
CA LEU A 55 11.70 -0.69 -1.27
C LEU A 55 12.72 -1.41 -0.40
N THR A 56 13.08 -0.78 0.73
CA THR A 56 14.00 -1.37 1.72
C THR A 56 13.48 -1.10 3.13
N GLY A 57 13.17 -2.16 3.87
CA GLY A 57 12.66 -2.05 5.24
C GLY A 57 11.21 -1.58 5.29
N ASN A 58 10.97 -0.27 5.42
CA ASN A 58 9.64 0.30 5.63
C ASN A 58 9.22 1.22 4.48
N LEU A 59 7.92 1.24 4.21
CA LEU A 59 7.26 2.14 3.28
C LEU A 59 6.26 3.00 4.03
N GLU A 60 6.40 4.32 3.91
CA GLU A 60 5.40 5.27 4.40
C GLU A 60 4.36 5.53 3.30
N LEU A 61 3.08 5.41 3.67
CA LEU A 61 1.95 5.86 2.84
C LEU A 61 1.25 6.99 3.56
N THR A 62 1.08 8.10 2.85
CA THR A 62 0.38 9.26 3.41
C THR A 62 -1.13 8.98 3.54
N ALA A 63 -1.85 9.89 4.17
CA ALA A 63 -3.30 9.76 4.33
C ALA A 63 -4.00 9.75 2.97
N HIS A 64 -4.96 8.83 2.78
CA HIS A 64 -5.71 8.65 1.53
C HIS A 64 -4.86 8.36 0.29
N ASP A 65 -3.68 7.80 0.49
CA ASP A 65 -2.73 7.52 -0.58
C ASP A 65 -2.86 6.09 -1.13
N TYR A 66 -2.42 5.88 -2.37
CA TYR A 66 -2.35 4.56 -2.98
C TYR A 66 -1.10 4.43 -3.84
N LEU A 67 -0.49 3.26 -3.77
CA LEU A 67 0.76 2.95 -4.43
C LEU A 67 0.61 1.65 -5.20
N ILE A 68 0.82 1.72 -6.51
CA ILE A 68 0.82 0.57 -7.39
C ILE A 68 2.24 0.40 -7.91
N LEU A 69 2.85 -0.73 -7.60
CA LEU A 69 4.22 -1.06 -7.94
C LEU A 69 4.22 -2.16 -9.00
N LYS A 70 5.02 -1.96 -10.03
CA LYS A 70 5.33 -2.95 -11.06
C LYS A 70 6.83 -3.20 -11.13
N LYS A 71 7.22 -4.41 -11.45
CA LYS A 71 8.58 -4.73 -11.92
C LYS A 71 8.64 -4.77 -13.43
#